data_AF-A0A2I1GCM5-F1
#
_entry.id   AF-A0A2I1GCM5-F1
#
_cell.length_a   1.000
_cell.length_b   1.000
_cell.length_c   1.000
_cell.angle_alpha   90.00
_cell.angle_beta   90.00
_cell.angle_gamma   90.00
#
_symmetry.space_group_name_H-M   'P 1'
#
loop_
_entity.id
_entity.type
_entity.pdbx_description
1 polymer ?
#
loop_
_entity_poly.entity_id
_entity_poly.type
_entity_poly.pdbx_seq_one_letter_code
_entity_poly.pdbx_strand_id
1 'polypeptide(L)'
;MVFEWAEHGNLRELYLNNNIRWDAKISIARDICRGLAFLHSVNILHHDLKCENILITEKMQPKISNFSLAQVCDETLFCRPIDNPSNELFGTIQYVAPEILKNQKEIMTTSSDVYSFAMIMWEVSSGNRPYDDYNGADLSEDIIKNNLRPEIMPGTPQRYSKIMRECWDDNPEKRPDIKSIQDEIK
;
A
#
# COMPACT_ATOMS: atom_id res chain seq x y z
N MET A 1 1.55 -23.91 1.75
CA MET A 1 2.45 -23.03 2.53
C MET A 1 2.05 -23.12 4.00
N VAL A 2 3.01 -23.03 4.93
CA VAL A 2 2.75 -22.98 6.37
C VAL A 2 3.23 -21.60 6.85
N PHE A 3 2.38 -20.86 7.57
CA PHE A 3 2.66 -19.52 8.06
C PHE A 3 2.56 -19.48 9.59
N GLU A 4 3.22 -18.50 10.22
CA GLU A 4 2.96 -18.18 11.62
C GLU A 4 1.49 -17.75 11.78
N TRP A 5 0.88 -18.14 12.90
CA TRP A 5 -0.52 -17.79 13.19
C TRP A 5 -0.65 -16.31 13.53
N ALA A 6 -1.60 -15.63 12.87
CA ALA A 6 -1.91 -14.23 13.11
C ALA A 6 -3.14 -14.14 14.03
N GLU A 7 -2.93 -14.05 15.34
CA GLU A 7 -4.00 -14.11 16.34
C GLU A 7 -5.07 -13.03 16.21
N HIS A 8 -4.71 -11.88 15.65
CA HIS A 8 -5.63 -10.76 15.46
C HIS A 8 -6.11 -10.63 14.01
N GLY A 9 -5.91 -11.67 13.19
CA GLY A 9 -6.32 -11.67 11.79
C GLY A 9 -5.50 -10.69 10.96
N ASN A 10 -6.17 -9.97 10.05
CA ASN A 10 -5.54 -8.94 9.22
C ASN A 10 -5.83 -7.51 9.73
N LEU A 11 -5.08 -6.53 9.23
CA LEU A 11 -5.17 -5.14 9.64
C LEU A 11 -6.58 -4.56 9.38
N ARG A 12 -7.26 -5.06 8.34
CA ARG A 12 -8.64 -4.66 8.04
C ARG A 12 -9.62 -5.09 9.13
N GLU A 13 -9.57 -6.35 9.52
CA GLU A 13 -10.34 -6.87 10.65
C GLU A 13 -10.02 -6.12 11.96
N LEU A 14 -8.74 -5.76 12.16
CA LEU A 14 -8.32 -5.05 13.37
C LEU A 14 -8.99 -3.68 13.48
N TYR A 15 -8.94 -2.84 12.44
CA TYR A 15 -9.49 -1.48 12.53
C TYR A 15 -11.03 -1.46 12.45
N LEU A 16 -11.66 -2.47 11.84
CA LEU A 16 -13.14 -2.57 11.81
C LEU A 16 -13.71 -2.94 13.18
N ASN A 17 -13.00 -3.78 13.94
CA ASN A 17 -13.48 -4.27 15.24
C ASN A 17 -13.02 -3.41 16.42
N ASN A 18 -12.10 -2.47 16.21
CA ASN A 18 -11.47 -1.71 17.30
C ASN A 18 -11.27 -0.23 16.93
N ASN A 19 -11.45 0.65 17.92
CA ASN A 19 -11.03 2.04 17.78
C ASN A 19 -9.54 2.18 18.11
N ILE A 20 -8.70 2.20 17.06
CA ILE A 20 -7.24 2.27 17.22
C ILE A 20 -6.81 3.72 17.48
N ARG A 21 -6.07 3.95 18.57
CA ARG A 21 -5.52 5.27 18.89
C ARG A 21 -4.40 5.67 17.92
N TRP A 22 -4.18 6.97 17.75
CA TRP A 22 -3.19 7.50 16.81
C TRP A 22 -1.76 7.01 17.04
N ASP A 23 -1.35 6.84 18.30
CA ASP A 23 -0.04 6.29 18.65
C ASP A 23 0.16 4.86 18.11
N ALA A 24 -0.88 4.04 18.19
CA ALA A 24 -0.88 2.69 17.62
C ALA A 24 -0.95 2.73 16.08
N LYS A 25 -1.79 3.57 15.48
CA LYS A 25 -1.87 3.75 14.01
C LYS A 25 -0.51 4.11 13.41
N ILE A 26 0.19 5.06 14.02
CA ILE A 26 1.52 5.51 13.60
C ILE A 26 2.55 4.39 13.77
N SER A 27 2.49 3.62 14.87
CA SER A 27 3.38 2.47 15.07
C SER A 27 3.15 1.39 14.00
N ILE A 28 1.89 1.08 13.70
CA ILE A 28 1.52 0.11 12.65
C ILE A 28 2.06 0.56 11.30
N ALA A 29 1.79 1.80 10.88
CA ALA A 29 2.27 2.33 9.61
C ALA A 29 3.81 2.29 9.51
N ARG A 30 4.51 2.63 10.59
CA ARG A 30 5.98 2.57 10.66
C ARG A 30 6.51 1.14 10.54
N ASP A 31 5.86 0.17 11.16
CA ASP A 31 6.30 -1.23 11.12
C ASP A 31 6.01 -1.87 9.75
N ILE A 32 4.92 -1.49 9.08
CA ILE A 32 4.66 -1.85 7.67
C ILE A 32 5.73 -1.23 6.77
N CYS A 33 6.05 0.06 6.96
CA CYS A 33 7.12 0.74 6.22
C CYS A 33 8.48 0.02 6.38
N ARG A 34 8.82 -0.42 7.60
CA ARG A 34 10.03 -1.23 7.85
C ARG A 34 10.02 -2.56 7.09
N GLY A 35 8.88 -3.27 7.13
CA GLY A 35 8.71 -4.52 6.39
C GLY A 35 8.89 -4.31 4.89
N LEU A 36 8.30 -3.24 4.34
CA LEU A 36 8.39 -2.91 2.92
C LEU A 36 9.80 -2.48 2.52
N ALA A 37 10.46 -1.67 3.35
CA ALA A 37 11.86 -1.29 3.15
C ALA A 37 12.80 -2.52 3.13
N PHE A 38 12.52 -3.51 3.99
CA PHE A 38 13.25 -4.77 3.94
C PHE A 38 13.03 -5.50 2.61
N LEU A 39 11.79 -5.64 2.14
CA LEU A 39 11.48 -6.28 0.85
C LEU A 39 12.20 -5.59 -0.31
N HIS A 40 12.11 -4.27 -0.39
CA HIS A 40 12.79 -3.48 -1.44
C HIS A 40 14.32 -3.64 -1.36
N SER A 41 14.90 -3.76 -0.16
CA SER A 41 16.34 -3.97 0.02
C SER A 41 16.85 -5.33 -0.48
N VAL A 42 15.96 -6.31 -0.60
CA VAL A 42 16.26 -7.64 -1.16
C VAL A 42 15.64 -7.82 -2.56
N ASN A 43 15.33 -6.71 -3.23
CA ASN A 43 14.76 -6.63 -4.57
C ASN A 43 13.44 -7.39 -4.74
N ILE A 44 12.61 -7.45 -3.69
CA ILE A 44 11.25 -8.03 -3.74
C ILE A 44 10.24 -6.90 -3.84
N LEU A 45 9.43 -6.92 -4.91
CA LEU A 45 8.23 -6.10 -5.05
C LEU A 45 6.99 -6.93 -4.71
N HIS A 46 6.02 -6.34 -4.01
CA HIS A 46 4.86 -7.06 -3.48
C HIS A 46 3.66 -7.07 -4.43
N HIS A 47 3.35 -5.94 -5.06
CA HIS A 47 2.28 -5.75 -6.06
C HIS A 47 0.82 -5.91 -5.60
N ASP A 48 0.56 -6.50 -4.44
CA ASP A 48 -0.79 -6.56 -3.83
C ASP A 48 -0.80 -6.04 -2.39
N LEU A 49 -0.13 -4.92 -2.11
CA LEU A 49 -0.18 -4.34 -0.77
C LEU A 49 -1.57 -3.75 -0.48
N LYS A 50 -2.22 -4.28 0.57
CA LYS A 50 -3.52 -3.84 1.10
C LYS A 50 -3.69 -4.27 2.54
N CYS A 51 -4.62 -3.67 3.29
CA CYS A 51 -4.82 -4.02 4.70
C CYS A 51 -5.17 -5.49 4.92
N GLU A 52 -5.86 -6.16 3.99
CA GLU A 52 -6.16 -7.59 4.07
C GLU A 52 -4.89 -8.47 3.99
N ASN A 53 -3.82 -7.97 3.37
CA ASN A 53 -2.54 -8.66 3.23
C ASN A 53 -1.53 -8.26 4.33
N ILE A 54 -1.94 -7.46 5.31
CA ILE A 54 -1.15 -7.17 6.51
C ILE A 54 -1.70 -7.98 7.68
N LEU A 55 -0.97 -9.00 8.12
CA LEU A 55 -1.35 -9.83 9.26
C LEU A 55 -0.94 -9.18 10.57
N ILE A 56 -1.77 -9.32 11.60
CA ILE A 56 -1.51 -8.78 12.94
C ILE A 56 -1.20 -9.92 13.90
N THR A 57 0.02 -9.93 14.42
CA THR A 57 0.49 -10.91 15.41
C THR A 57 -0.10 -10.66 16.81
N GLU A 58 0.01 -11.64 17.70
CA GLU A 58 -0.35 -11.53 19.14
C GLU A 58 0.23 -10.27 19.80
N LYS A 59 1.45 -9.87 19.40
CA LYS A 59 2.14 -8.70 19.95
C LYS A 59 1.71 -7.36 19.32
N MET A 60 0.59 -7.35 18.59
CA MET A 60 0.08 -6.19 17.84
C MET A 60 1.08 -5.66 16.79
N GLN A 61 1.95 -6.54 16.27
CA GLN A 61 2.91 -6.18 15.23
C GLN A 61 2.37 -6.55 13.85
N PRO A 62 2.38 -5.63 12.88
CA PRO A 62 1.98 -5.93 11.51
C PRO A 62 3.07 -6.70 10.76
N LYS A 63 2.66 -7.67 9.94
CA LYS A 63 3.52 -8.43 9.03
C LYS A 63 2.93 -8.46 7.63
N ILE A 64 3.72 -8.09 6.64
CA ILE A 64 3.36 -8.19 5.22
C ILE A 64 3.24 -9.67 4.84
N SER A 65 2.16 -10.03 4.17
CA SER A 65 1.82 -11.41 3.79
C SER A 65 1.25 -11.46 2.39
N ASN A 66 0.98 -12.67 1.89
CA ASN A 66 0.41 -12.91 0.56
C ASN A 66 1.31 -12.42 -0.60
N PHE A 67 2.43 -13.13 -0.78
CA PHE A 67 3.41 -12.88 -1.83
C PHE A 67 3.06 -13.57 -3.17
N SER A 68 1.77 -13.86 -3.44
CA SER A 68 1.37 -14.59 -4.65
C SER A 68 1.65 -13.82 -5.94
N LEU A 69 1.64 -12.49 -5.88
CA LEU A 69 1.97 -11.59 -7.00
C LEU A 69 3.37 -10.97 -6.86
N ALA A 70 4.12 -11.36 -5.83
CA ALA A 70 5.42 -10.79 -5.56
C ALA A 70 6.44 -11.24 -6.61
N GLN A 71 7.36 -10.34 -6.93
CA GLN A 71 8.42 -10.60 -7.89
C GLN A 71 9.78 -10.24 -7.31
N VAL A 72 10.77 -11.06 -7.63
CA VAL A 72 12.18 -10.73 -7.41
C VAL A 72 12.67 -10.02 -8.67
N CYS A 73 13.08 -8.76 -8.54
CA CYS A 73 13.68 -8.02 -9.64
C CYS A 73 15.20 -8.26 -9.67
N ASP A 74 15.80 -8.16 -10.85
CA ASP A 74 17.25 -8.11 -10.99
C ASP A 74 17.83 -6.81 -10.37
N GLU A 75 19.15 -6.68 -10.27
CA GLU A 75 19.85 -5.57 -9.59
C GLU A 75 19.43 -4.15 -10.04
N THR A 76 18.79 -4.04 -11.20
CA THR A 76 18.26 -2.78 -11.75
C THR A 76 16.88 -2.40 -11.20
N LEU A 77 16.28 -3.20 -10.30
CA LEU A 77 14.92 -3.06 -9.75
C LEU A 77 13.80 -2.98 -10.81
N PHE A 78 14.12 -3.32 -12.06
CA PHE A 78 13.16 -3.53 -13.12
C PHE A 78 12.74 -4.99 -13.09
N CYS A 79 11.49 -5.25 -12.71
CA CYS A 79 10.95 -6.58 -12.79
C CYS A 79 10.58 -6.94 -14.23
N ARG A 80 10.74 -8.22 -14.60
CA ARG A 80 10.27 -8.71 -15.90
C ARG A 80 8.76 -8.48 -15.97
N PRO A 81 8.23 -8.03 -17.12
CA PRO A 81 6.79 -7.98 -17.33
C PRO A 81 6.21 -9.33 -16.93
N ILE A 82 5.21 -9.34 -16.05
CA ILE A 82 4.49 -10.57 -15.77
C ILE A 82 3.84 -10.98 -17.08
N ASP A 83 4.12 -12.20 -17.54
CA ASP A 83 3.34 -12.80 -18.62
C ASP A 83 1.90 -12.94 -18.11
N ASN A 84 1.10 -11.92 -18.39
CA ASN A 84 -0.31 -11.83 -18.03
C ASN A 84 -1.17 -12.05 -19.28
N PRO A 85 -1.28 -13.29 -19.78
CA PRO A 85 -2.02 -13.58 -21.00
C PRO A 85 -3.51 -13.24 -20.88
N SER A 86 -4.04 -13.10 -19.65
CA SER A 86 -5.43 -12.74 -19.38
C SER A 86 -5.68 -11.22 -19.32
N ASN A 87 -4.64 -10.36 -19.32
CA ASN A 87 -4.75 -8.91 -19.06
C ASN A 87 -5.54 -8.60 -17.76
N GLU A 88 -5.55 -9.50 -16.78
CA GLU A 88 -6.24 -9.28 -15.51
C GLU A 88 -5.49 -8.25 -14.67
N LEU A 89 -6.22 -7.34 -14.03
CA LEU A 89 -5.62 -6.33 -13.18
C LEU A 89 -4.80 -6.94 -12.05
N PHE A 90 -3.53 -6.56 -11.95
CA PHE A 90 -2.69 -6.91 -10.81
C PHE A 90 -3.11 -6.11 -9.58
N GLY A 91 -3.35 -6.84 -8.49
CA GLY A 91 -3.74 -6.25 -7.22
C GLY A 91 -5.20 -5.80 -7.18
N THR A 92 -5.51 -5.05 -6.13
CA THR A 92 -6.87 -4.60 -5.83
C THR A 92 -7.00 -3.13 -6.21
N ILE A 93 -7.88 -2.77 -7.17
CA ILE A 93 -7.94 -1.45 -7.85
C ILE A 93 -7.74 -0.24 -6.91
N GLN A 94 -8.31 -0.28 -5.71
CA GLN A 94 -8.20 0.77 -4.70
C GLN A 94 -6.76 1.07 -4.22
N TYR A 95 -5.82 0.14 -4.41
CA TYR A 95 -4.44 0.23 -3.95
C TYR A 95 -3.44 0.28 -5.11
N VAL A 96 -3.89 0.12 -6.35
CA VAL A 96 -3.02 0.04 -7.53
C VAL A 96 -2.64 1.44 -7.99
N ALA A 97 -1.35 1.63 -8.25
CA ALA A 97 -0.82 2.92 -8.70
C ALA A 97 -1.35 3.32 -10.10
N PRO A 98 -1.53 4.64 -10.39
CA PRO A 98 -2.11 5.12 -11.63
C PRO A 98 -1.38 4.64 -12.90
N GLU A 99 -0.05 4.55 -12.86
CA GLU A 99 0.77 4.07 -13.97
C GLU A 99 0.49 2.59 -14.30
N ILE A 100 0.28 1.76 -13.27
CA ILE A 100 -0.06 0.34 -13.43
C ILE A 100 -1.49 0.18 -13.96
N LEU A 101 -2.43 1.02 -13.51
CA LEU A 101 -3.80 1.05 -14.05
C LEU A 101 -3.81 1.47 -15.52
N LYS A 102 -2.98 2.44 -15.90
CA LYS A 102 -2.87 2.96 -17.27
C LYS A 102 -2.25 1.95 -18.23
N ASN A 103 -1.23 1.23 -17.79
CA ASN A 103 -0.55 0.22 -18.60
C ASN A 103 0.04 -0.89 -17.73
N GLN A 104 -0.65 -2.02 -17.64
CA GLN A 104 -0.17 -3.19 -16.88
C GLN A 104 1.10 -3.84 -17.44
N LYS A 105 1.54 -3.45 -18.64
CA LYS A 105 2.82 -3.87 -19.23
C LYS A 105 3.98 -2.95 -18.83
N GLU A 106 3.69 -1.85 -18.15
CA GLU A 106 4.71 -0.96 -17.62
C GLU A 106 5.49 -1.67 -16.52
N ILE A 107 6.76 -1.33 -16.39
CA ILE A 107 7.65 -2.02 -15.47
C ILE A 107 7.20 -1.68 -14.06
N MET A 108 6.83 -2.69 -13.28
CA MET A 108 6.54 -2.52 -11.87
C MET A 108 7.82 -2.13 -11.13
N THR A 109 7.73 -1.11 -10.29
CA THR A 109 8.85 -0.52 -9.57
C THR A 109 8.55 -0.46 -8.08
N THR A 110 9.56 -0.17 -7.27
CA THR A 110 9.35 0.11 -5.83
C THR A 110 8.35 1.24 -5.59
N SER A 111 8.25 2.21 -6.51
CA SER A 111 7.30 3.33 -6.43
C SER A 111 5.83 2.91 -6.50
N SER A 112 5.48 1.78 -7.12
CA SER A 112 4.09 1.30 -7.13
C SER A 112 3.69 0.70 -5.77
N ASP A 113 4.58 -0.06 -5.13
CA ASP A 113 4.38 -0.52 -3.75
C ASP A 113 4.28 0.66 -2.75
N VAL A 114 5.05 1.73 -2.97
CA VAL A 114 4.97 2.97 -2.15
C VAL A 114 3.59 3.63 -2.28
N TYR A 115 2.99 3.63 -3.47
CA TYR A 115 1.63 4.10 -3.68
C TYR A 115 0.62 3.24 -2.91
N SER A 116 0.72 1.92 -3.01
CA SER A 116 -0.15 1.00 -2.26
C SER A 116 0.00 1.18 -0.74
N PHE A 117 1.23 1.43 -0.26
CA PHE A 117 1.47 1.78 1.15
C PHE A 117 0.75 3.07 1.57
N ALA A 118 0.67 4.08 0.71
CA ALA A 118 -0.10 5.30 0.99
C ALA A 118 -1.61 5.01 1.16
N MET A 119 -2.15 4.07 0.38
CA MET A 119 -3.56 3.66 0.50
C MET A 119 -3.82 2.90 1.81
N ILE A 120 -2.88 2.05 2.25
CA ILE A 120 -2.90 1.45 3.59
C ILE A 120 -2.86 2.54 4.67
N MET A 121 -1.97 3.54 4.53
CA MET A 121 -1.88 4.65 5.48
C MET A 121 -3.21 5.39 5.58
N TRP A 122 -3.88 5.63 4.45
CA TRP A 122 -5.17 6.28 4.38
C TRP A 122 -6.27 5.44 5.05
N GLU A 123 -6.35 4.15 4.74
CA GLU A 123 -7.36 3.23 5.31
C GLU A 123 -7.21 3.09 6.83
N VAL A 124 -5.97 3.01 7.34
CA VAL A 124 -5.71 3.03 8.79
C VAL A 124 -6.11 4.37 9.41
N SER A 125 -5.87 5.48 8.71
CA SER A 125 -6.26 6.81 9.17
C SER A 125 -7.79 6.92 9.30
N SER A 126 -8.51 6.57 8.23
CA SER A 126 -9.95 6.76 8.09
C SER A 126 -10.77 5.69 8.78
N GLY A 127 -10.24 4.47 8.92
CA GLY A 127 -11.00 3.28 9.31
C GLY A 127 -11.97 2.80 8.22
N ASN A 128 -11.80 3.26 6.98
CA ASN A 128 -12.68 2.95 5.85
C ASN A 128 -11.85 2.43 4.68
N ARG A 129 -12.45 1.59 3.83
CA ARG A 129 -11.79 1.16 2.59
C ARG A 129 -11.56 2.37 1.68
N PRO A 130 -10.42 2.49 0.98
CA PRO A 130 -10.25 3.56 0.00
C PRO A 130 -11.34 3.48 -1.05
N TYR A 131 -11.97 4.63 -1.36
CA TYR A 131 -13.02 4.74 -2.38
C TYR A 131 -14.29 3.90 -2.14
N ASP A 132 -14.60 3.51 -0.89
CA ASP A 132 -15.80 2.70 -0.58
C ASP A 132 -17.12 3.41 -0.93
N ASP A 133 -17.12 4.75 -0.87
CA ASP A 133 -18.23 5.63 -1.17
C ASP A 133 -18.21 6.17 -2.61
N TYR A 134 -17.32 5.67 -3.46
CA TYR A 134 -17.22 6.09 -4.85
C TYR A 134 -18.44 5.65 -5.66
N ASN A 135 -19.13 6.63 -6.25
CA ASN A 135 -20.36 6.42 -7.03
C ASN A 135 -20.19 6.76 -8.53
N GLY A 136 -18.95 6.96 -9.00
CA GLY A 136 -18.69 7.26 -10.40
C GLY A 136 -18.75 6.02 -11.29
N ALA A 137 -18.61 6.23 -12.61
CA ALA A 137 -18.78 5.16 -13.60
C ALA A 137 -17.55 4.24 -13.71
N ASP A 138 -16.34 4.80 -13.56
CA ASP A 138 -15.09 4.06 -13.69
C ASP A 138 -14.03 4.66 -12.76
N LEU A 139 -13.78 3.98 -11.64
CA LEU A 139 -12.81 4.40 -10.64
C LEU A 139 -11.39 4.48 -11.22
N SER A 140 -11.03 3.57 -12.14
CA SER A 140 -9.69 3.57 -12.73
C SER A 140 -9.47 4.80 -13.59
N GLU A 141 -10.49 5.18 -14.37
CA GLU A 141 -10.45 6.37 -15.21
C GLU A 141 -10.33 7.65 -14.37
N ASP A 142 -11.07 7.74 -13.27
CA ASP A 142 -10.99 8.90 -12.37
C ASP A 142 -9.64 9.00 -11.63
N ILE A 143 -9.06 7.86 -11.22
CA ILE A 143 -7.72 7.84 -10.62
C ILE A 143 -6.68 8.33 -11.64
N ILE A 144 -6.75 7.87 -12.89
CA ILE A 144 -5.75 8.16 -13.94
C ILE A 144 -5.93 9.58 -14.52
N LYS A 145 -7.14 9.96 -14.90
CA LYS A 145 -7.40 11.19 -15.68
C LYS A 145 -7.71 12.39 -14.79
N ASN A 146 -8.44 12.16 -13.70
CA ASN A 146 -8.88 13.22 -12.79
C ASN A 146 -8.00 13.32 -11.55
N ASN A 147 -6.94 12.50 -11.46
CA ASN A 147 -6.05 12.41 -10.32
C ASN A 147 -6.82 12.22 -9.00
N LEU A 148 -7.88 11.40 -9.04
CA LEU A 148 -8.74 11.17 -7.90
C LEU A 148 -7.92 10.54 -6.75
N ARG A 149 -8.02 11.14 -5.57
CA ARG A 149 -7.43 10.65 -4.32
C ARG A 149 -8.47 10.70 -3.20
N PRO A 150 -8.44 9.79 -2.22
CA PRO A 150 -9.38 9.82 -1.11
C PRO A 150 -9.21 11.08 -0.25
N GLU A 151 -10.30 11.60 0.31
CA GLU A 151 -10.25 12.78 1.17
C GLU A 151 -9.55 12.47 2.50
N ILE A 152 -8.68 13.37 2.97
CA ILE A 152 -7.97 13.18 4.24
C ILE A 152 -8.90 13.52 5.40
N MET A 153 -9.20 12.52 6.22
CA MET A 153 -10.13 12.68 7.35
C MET A 153 -9.67 13.76 8.34
N PRO A 154 -10.59 14.60 8.85
CA PRO A 154 -10.31 15.53 9.94
C PRO A 154 -9.69 14.82 11.15
N GLY A 155 -8.65 15.42 11.74
CA GLY A 155 -7.92 14.82 12.85
C GLY A 155 -6.75 13.91 12.45
N THR A 156 -6.51 13.70 11.15
CA THR A 156 -5.26 13.10 10.66
C THR A 156 -4.07 14.02 10.99
N PRO A 157 -3.03 13.54 11.71
CA PRO A 157 -1.84 14.33 12.00
C PRO A 157 -1.19 14.88 10.74
N GLN A 158 -0.76 16.14 10.78
CA GLN A 158 -0.23 16.85 9.62
C GLN A 158 1.00 16.17 9.00
N ARG A 159 1.87 15.60 9.83
CA ARG A 159 3.07 14.90 9.37
C ARG A 159 2.73 13.59 8.66
N TYR A 160 1.80 12.82 9.24
CA TYR A 160 1.28 11.59 8.65
C TYR A 160 0.62 11.86 7.28
N SER A 161 -0.25 12.87 7.21
CA SER A 161 -0.94 13.23 5.96
C SER A 161 -0.03 13.85 4.91
N LYS A 162 1.10 14.45 5.31
CA LYS A 162 2.14 14.92 4.39
C LYS A 162 2.84 13.73 3.72
N ILE A 163 3.35 12.78 4.51
CA ILE A 163 4.03 11.58 3.99
C ILE A 163 3.10 10.77 3.09
N MET A 164 1.87 10.55 3.53
CA MET A 164 0.85 9.87 2.75
C MET A 164 0.63 10.53 1.38
N ARG A 165 0.63 11.87 1.32
CA ARG A 165 0.50 12.61 0.06
C ARG A 165 1.71 12.50 -0.86
N GLU A 166 2.91 12.47 -0.29
CA GLU A 166 4.14 12.27 -1.06
C GLU A 166 4.19 10.85 -1.63
N CYS A 167 3.70 9.85 -0.90
CA CYS A 167 3.70 8.45 -1.33
C CYS A 167 2.67 8.15 -2.44
N TRP A 168 1.55 8.87 -2.53
CA TRP A 168 0.55 8.65 -3.57
C TRP A 168 0.60 9.66 -4.73
N ASP A 169 1.74 10.36 -4.91
CA ASP A 169 1.92 11.30 -6.02
C ASP A 169 1.63 10.61 -7.36
N ASP A 170 1.03 11.33 -8.29
CA ASP A 170 0.69 10.81 -9.61
C ASP A 170 1.95 10.41 -10.40
N ASN A 171 3.02 11.19 -10.26
CA ASN A 171 4.30 10.85 -10.87
C ASN A 171 5.08 9.86 -9.96
N PRO A 172 5.34 8.62 -10.40
CA PRO A 172 6.09 7.63 -9.61
C PRO A 172 7.51 8.06 -9.25
N GLU A 173 8.15 8.94 -10.04
CA GLU A 173 9.50 9.46 -9.76
C GLU A 173 9.53 10.49 -8.62
N LYS A 174 8.38 11.09 -8.30
CA LYS A 174 8.25 12.03 -7.16
C LYS A 174 7.97 11.34 -5.85
N ARG A 175 7.56 10.07 -5.90
CA ARG A 175 7.31 9.28 -4.69
C ARG A 175 8.64 9.04 -3.97
N PRO A 176 8.69 9.19 -2.65
CA PRO A 176 9.92 9.00 -1.90
C PRO A 176 10.31 7.52 -1.89
N ASP A 177 11.60 7.26 -1.74
CA ASP A 177 12.07 5.92 -1.41
C ASP A 177 11.54 5.51 -0.03
N ILE A 178 11.03 4.28 0.11
CA ILE A 178 10.37 3.82 1.33
C ILE A 178 11.29 3.92 2.56
N LYS A 179 12.61 3.74 2.38
CA LYS A 179 13.60 3.82 3.46
C LYS A 179 13.79 5.26 3.94
N SER A 180 13.63 6.24 3.05
CA SER A 180 13.80 7.66 3.37
C SER A 180 12.73 8.19 4.33
N ILE A 181 11.51 7.66 4.26
CA ILE A 181 10.38 8.12 5.07
C ILE A 181 10.19 7.35 6.38
N GLN A 182 10.93 6.25 6.59
CA GLN A 182 10.77 5.37 7.76
C GLN A 182 10.87 6.13 9.10
N ASP A 183 11.82 7.05 9.21
CA ASP A 183 12.06 7.83 10.44
C ASP A 183 11.18 9.08 10.54
N GLU A 184 10.42 9.38 9.48
CA GLU A 184 9.53 10.53 9.40
C GLU A 184 8.10 10.23 9.88
N ILE A 185 7.70 8.96 9.90
CA ILE A 185 6.37 8.53 10.36
C ILE A 185 6.29 8.69 11.89
N LYS A 186 5.74 9.84 12.33
CA LYS A 186 5.61 10.24 13.74
C LYS A 186 4.34 11.07 13.97
#